data_AF-A0A7C2GYH1-F1
#
_entry.id   AF-A0A7C2GYH1-F1
#
_cell.length_a   1.000
_cell.length_b   1.000
_cell.length_c   1.000
_cell.angle_alpha   90.00
_cell.angle_beta   90.00
_cell.angle_gamma   90.00
#
_symmetry.space_group_name_H-M   'P 1'
#
loop_
_entity.id
_entity.type
_entity.pdbx_description
1 polymer ?
#
loop_
_entity_poly.entity_id
_entity_poly.type
_entity_poly.pdbx_seq_one_letter_code
_entity_poly.pdbx_strand_id
1 'polypeptide(L)'
;MQKQPRTFEWFIVGTALVWLAVQAHQDHESGSALYVLYLALSALSALARFGLPTVSGSISVSFVFVLASLPQLPLTETLAIGIAGAAIHALQNSSAQTDWLDLLFQVSVWVIGIEAAHAAYQYVLDALPGIGVAAALPLASIVLFLVTAFPLAAATSLRERELLRRIWKNRFLWSLPYYMAGAALAGLLATLPQISWAWSLLILAPVGMLVYYAYRLQLETLARERQHAEELAAMQLNMVEALALAVESKDITPLGDLHRMAAALALTGRL
;
A
#
# COMPACT_ATOMS: atom_id res chain seq x y z
N MET A 1 21.22 18.04 7.24
CA MET A 1 20.41 16.81 7.37
C MET A 1 21.36 15.61 7.31
N GLN A 2 21.67 14.99 8.45
CA GLN A 2 22.59 13.85 8.50
C GLN A 2 21.91 12.62 7.89
N LYS A 3 22.44 12.12 6.77
CA LYS A 3 22.04 10.83 6.19
C LYS A 3 22.42 9.75 7.21
N GLN A 4 21.44 9.18 7.91
CA GLN A 4 21.70 7.99 8.72
C GLN A 4 22.19 6.86 7.80
N PRO A 5 23.15 6.04 8.24
CA PRO A 5 23.63 4.92 7.45
C PRO A 5 22.47 3.93 7.23
N ARG A 6 22.12 3.66 5.96
CA ARG A 6 21.08 2.68 5.54
C ARG A 6 21.54 1.21 5.74
N THR A 7 22.39 0.94 6.72
CA THR A 7 22.98 -0.38 7.00
C THR A 7 21.91 -1.42 7.35
N PHE A 8 20.83 -1.00 8.00
CA PHE A 8 19.68 -1.84 8.30
C PHE A 8 18.96 -2.34 7.04
N GLU A 9 18.78 -1.47 6.04
CA GLU A 9 18.11 -1.83 4.79
C GLU A 9 18.94 -2.84 4.00
N TRP A 10 20.26 -2.64 3.92
CA TRP A 10 21.20 -3.57 3.30
C TRP A 10 21.25 -4.95 3.96
N PHE A 11 21.14 -5.01 5.29
CA PHE A 11 21.11 -6.29 6.01
C PHE A 11 19.89 -7.12 5.60
N ILE A 12 18.72 -6.48 5.49
CA ILE A 12 17.47 -7.13 5.07
C ILE A 12 17.51 -7.56 3.61
N VAL A 13 18.14 -6.76 2.74
CA VAL A 13 18.37 -7.15 1.34
C VAL A 13 19.31 -8.35 1.23
N GLY A 14 20.38 -8.36 2.02
CA GLY A 14 21.31 -9.48 2.08
C GLY A 14 20.64 -10.78 2.52
N THR A 15 19.80 -10.74 3.56
CA THR A 15 19.10 -11.94 4.05
C THR A 15 18.08 -12.48 3.06
N ALA A 16 17.34 -11.60 2.36
CA ALA A 16 16.42 -12.03 1.31
C ALA A 16 17.14 -12.65 0.10
N LEU A 17 18.28 -12.08 -0.32
CA LEU A 17 19.08 -12.63 -1.42
C LEU A 17 19.62 -14.03 -1.10
N VAL A 18 20.07 -14.26 0.13
CA VAL A 18 20.52 -15.60 0.57
C VAL A 18 19.38 -16.61 0.50
N TRP A 19 18.18 -16.24 0.96
CA TRP A 19 17.00 -17.10 0.90
C TRP A 19 16.55 -17.42 -0.53
N LEU A 20 16.53 -16.42 -1.41
CA LEU A 20 16.24 -16.61 -2.84
C LEU A 20 17.26 -17.53 -3.52
N ALA A 21 18.54 -17.40 -3.17
CA ALA A 21 19.59 -18.27 -3.71
C ALA A 21 19.44 -19.72 -3.24
N VAL A 22 19.03 -19.94 -1.98
CA VAL A 22 18.72 -21.27 -1.45
C VAL A 22 17.53 -21.88 -2.19
N GLN A 23 16.48 -21.10 -2.46
CA GLN A 23 15.30 -21.61 -3.17
C GLN A 23 15.50 -21.83 -4.66
N ALA A 24 16.31 -21.00 -5.33
CA ALA A 24 16.66 -21.19 -6.72
C ALA A 24 17.47 -22.47 -6.98
N HIS A 25 18.12 -23.03 -5.95
CA HIS A 25 18.86 -24.28 -6.07
C HIS A 25 17.98 -25.54 -5.90
N GLN A 26 16.73 -25.38 -5.44
CA GLN A 26 15.81 -26.49 -5.17
C GLN A 26 14.83 -26.79 -6.32
N ASP A 27 15.11 -26.30 -7.53
CA ASP A 27 14.23 -26.34 -8.72
C ASP A 27 13.28 -27.55 -8.78
N HIS A 28 11.98 -27.24 -8.73
CA HIS A 28 10.90 -28.15 -9.09
C HIS A 28 10.08 -27.47 -10.19
N GLU A 29 9.91 -28.17 -11.32
CA GLU A 29 9.07 -27.72 -12.42
C GLU A 29 7.70 -27.31 -11.90
N SER A 30 7.33 -26.05 -12.13
CA SER A 30 6.02 -25.54 -11.74
C SER A 30 5.59 -24.45 -12.73
N GLY A 31 4.51 -24.79 -13.44
CA GLY A 31 3.93 -24.07 -14.57
C GLY A 31 2.43 -24.35 -14.63
N SER A 32 1.76 -24.26 -13.48
CA SER A 32 0.32 -24.51 -13.40
C SER A 32 -0.47 -23.29 -13.91
N ALA A 33 -1.64 -23.53 -14.51
CA ALA A 33 -2.54 -22.42 -14.90
C ALA A 33 -2.97 -21.56 -13.70
N LEU A 34 -3.00 -22.15 -12.49
CA LEU A 34 -3.30 -21.47 -11.24
C LEU A 34 -2.20 -20.47 -10.85
N TYR A 35 -0.93 -20.79 -11.08
CA TYR A 35 0.18 -19.86 -10.88
C TYR A 35 0.03 -18.61 -11.74
N VAL A 36 -0.19 -18.79 -13.05
CA VAL A 36 -0.36 -17.67 -13.98
C VAL A 36 -1.57 -16.82 -13.59
N LEU A 37 -2.66 -17.45 -13.16
CA LEU A 37 -3.86 -16.75 -12.68
C LEU A 37 -3.58 -15.91 -11.43
N TYR A 38 -2.97 -16.49 -10.39
CA TYR A 38 -2.66 -15.75 -9.16
C TYR A 38 -1.60 -14.67 -9.37
N LEU A 39 -0.63 -14.90 -10.24
CA LEU A 39 0.34 -13.89 -10.65
C LEU A 39 -0.37 -12.72 -11.35
N ALA A 40 -1.25 -13.00 -12.31
CA ALA A 40 -2.02 -11.98 -13.02
C ALA A 40 -2.94 -11.20 -12.07
N LEU A 41 -3.65 -11.89 -11.17
CA LEU A 41 -4.55 -11.25 -10.19
C LEU A 41 -3.77 -10.39 -9.18
N SER A 42 -2.63 -10.89 -8.69
CA SER A 42 -1.73 -10.12 -7.81
C SER A 42 -1.19 -8.88 -8.53
N ALA A 43 -0.71 -9.05 -9.75
CA ALA A 43 -0.19 -7.95 -10.57
C ALA A 43 -1.28 -6.92 -10.87
N LEU A 44 -2.47 -7.34 -11.30
CA LEU A 44 -3.62 -6.45 -11.57
C LEU A 44 -4.06 -5.71 -10.30
N SER A 45 -4.12 -6.41 -9.17
CA SER A 45 -4.49 -5.82 -7.88
C SER A 45 -3.47 -4.79 -7.41
N ALA A 46 -2.18 -5.10 -7.56
CA ALA A 46 -1.10 -4.16 -7.27
C ALA A 46 -1.14 -2.98 -8.25
N LEU A 47 -1.30 -3.24 -9.56
CA LEU A 47 -1.32 -2.24 -10.63
C LEU A 47 -2.46 -1.24 -10.48
N ALA A 48 -3.61 -1.71 -10.00
CA ALA A 48 -4.77 -0.87 -9.84
C ALA A 48 -4.72 -0.01 -8.57
N ARG A 49 -3.58 0.02 -7.84
CA ARG A 49 -3.38 0.79 -6.59
C ARG A 49 -4.48 0.52 -5.57
N PHE A 50 -5.00 -0.71 -5.53
CA PHE A 50 -6.05 -1.12 -4.58
C PHE A 50 -5.49 -1.14 -3.16
N GLY A 51 -5.48 0.04 -2.57
CA GLY A 51 -5.04 0.35 -1.24
C GLY A 51 -6.23 0.50 -0.33
N LEU A 52 -6.38 -0.35 0.68
CA LEU A 52 -7.32 -0.05 1.76
C LEU A 52 -6.77 1.16 2.54
N PRO A 53 -7.52 2.28 2.63
CA PRO A 53 -7.05 3.48 3.31
C PRO A 53 -6.89 3.17 4.79
N THR A 54 -5.65 3.10 5.23
CA THR A 54 -5.28 2.99 6.64
C THR A 54 -4.74 4.33 7.09
N VAL A 55 -4.76 4.60 8.41
CA VAL A 55 -4.20 5.80 9.07
C VAL A 55 -2.72 6.07 8.71
N SER A 56 -2.07 5.11 8.06
CA SER A 56 -0.63 5.05 7.76
C SER A 56 -0.32 5.00 6.27
N GLY A 57 -1.33 4.95 5.41
CA GLY A 57 -1.20 4.74 3.97
C GLY A 57 -2.11 3.65 3.41
N SER A 58 -1.85 3.25 2.16
CA SER A 58 -2.56 2.19 1.44
C SER A 58 -1.95 0.81 1.68
N ILE A 59 -2.76 -0.17 2.05
CA ILE A 59 -2.35 -1.59 2.06
C ILE A 59 -2.83 -2.25 0.77
N SER A 60 -1.89 -2.77 -0.03
CA SER A 60 -2.21 -3.48 -1.27
C SER A 60 -2.99 -4.76 -1.00
N VAL A 61 -4.07 -5.00 -1.75
CA VAL A 61 -4.83 -6.26 -1.68
C VAL A 61 -4.05 -7.47 -2.23
N SER A 62 -2.89 -7.27 -2.86
CA SER A 62 -2.05 -8.34 -3.41
C SER A 62 -1.65 -9.43 -2.40
N PHE A 63 -1.53 -9.10 -1.10
CA PHE A 63 -1.21 -10.09 -0.06
C PHE A 63 -2.24 -11.23 0.03
N VAL A 64 -3.50 -11.00 -0.38
CA VAL A 64 -4.55 -12.02 -0.37
C VAL A 64 -4.20 -13.15 -1.33
N PHE A 65 -3.66 -12.84 -2.51
CA PHE A 65 -3.29 -13.84 -3.51
C PHE A 65 -2.05 -14.63 -3.08
N VAL A 66 -1.12 -13.99 -2.37
CA VAL A 66 0.04 -14.64 -1.74
C VAL A 66 -0.42 -15.64 -0.67
N LEU A 67 -1.38 -15.26 0.19
CA LEU A 67 -1.94 -16.17 1.18
C LEU A 67 -2.73 -17.32 0.53
N ALA A 68 -3.46 -17.03 -0.56
CA ALA A 68 -4.24 -18.04 -1.28
C ALA A 68 -3.34 -19.05 -2.00
N SER A 69 -2.14 -18.65 -2.43
CA SER A 69 -1.20 -19.56 -3.11
C SER A 69 -0.48 -20.52 -2.16
N LEU A 70 -0.29 -20.17 -0.88
CA LEU A 70 0.36 -21.04 0.13
C LEU A 70 -0.14 -22.50 0.15
N PRO A 71 -1.47 -22.77 0.17
CA PRO A 71 -2.00 -24.14 0.16
C PRO A 71 -1.94 -24.86 -1.20
N GLN A 72 -1.72 -24.13 -2.30
CA GLN A 72 -1.98 -24.64 -3.65
C GLN A 72 -0.75 -24.70 -4.55
N LEU A 73 0.23 -23.82 -4.29
CA LEU A 73 1.40 -23.64 -5.12
C LEU A 73 2.68 -23.90 -4.31
N PRO A 74 3.75 -24.35 -4.98
CA PRO A 74 5.08 -24.37 -4.37
C PRO A 74 5.49 -22.99 -3.85
N LEU A 75 6.38 -22.99 -2.87
CA LEU A 75 6.92 -21.77 -2.27
C LEU A 75 7.56 -20.84 -3.32
N THR A 76 8.28 -21.39 -4.30
CA THR A 76 8.92 -20.61 -5.37
C THR A 76 7.92 -19.81 -6.20
N GLU A 77 6.78 -20.42 -6.57
CA GLU A 77 5.70 -19.73 -7.28
C GLU A 77 5.04 -18.67 -6.39
N THR A 78 4.82 -18.98 -5.12
CA THR A 78 4.26 -18.02 -4.14
C THR A 78 5.17 -16.81 -3.92
N LEU A 79 6.48 -17.02 -3.86
CA LEU A 79 7.48 -15.95 -3.78
C LEU A 79 7.44 -15.09 -5.05
N ALA A 80 7.35 -15.68 -6.24
CA ALA A 80 7.25 -14.92 -7.48
C ALA A 80 5.99 -14.03 -7.50
N ILE A 81 4.84 -14.55 -7.06
CA ILE A 81 3.59 -13.78 -6.95
C ILE A 81 3.75 -12.60 -5.99
N GLY A 82 4.37 -12.81 -4.84
CA GLY A 82 4.60 -11.78 -3.84
C GLY A 82 5.62 -10.73 -4.25
N ILE A 83 6.74 -11.14 -4.84
CA ILE A 83 7.79 -10.24 -5.36
C ILE A 83 7.23 -9.35 -6.47
N ALA A 84 6.48 -9.93 -7.41
CA ALA A 84 5.85 -9.17 -8.49
C ALA A 84 4.88 -8.12 -7.93
N GLY A 85 3.99 -8.51 -7.00
CA GLY A 85 3.06 -7.59 -6.34
C GLY A 85 3.78 -6.48 -5.56
N ALA A 86 4.81 -6.83 -4.78
CA ALA A 86 5.60 -5.88 -4.01
C ALA A 86 6.37 -4.90 -4.89
N ALA A 87 6.99 -5.37 -5.97
CA ALA A 87 7.73 -4.55 -6.92
C ALA A 87 6.80 -3.56 -7.63
N ILE A 88 5.65 -4.02 -8.12
CA ILE A 88 4.63 -3.17 -8.75
C ILE A 88 4.16 -2.11 -7.76
N HIS A 89 3.78 -2.50 -6.55
CA HIS A 89 3.30 -1.56 -5.53
C HIS A 89 4.37 -0.52 -5.16
N ALA A 90 5.63 -0.96 -5.01
CA ALA A 90 6.74 -0.08 -4.70
C ALA A 90 7.05 0.91 -5.84
N LEU A 91 6.99 0.47 -7.09
CA LEU A 91 7.13 1.33 -8.27
C LEU A 91 5.98 2.34 -8.41
N GLN A 92 4.76 1.98 -8.00
CA GLN A 92 3.61 2.87 -8.11
C GLN A 92 3.54 3.94 -7.02
N ASN A 93 3.98 3.61 -5.81
CA ASN A 93 4.10 4.57 -4.73
C ASN A 93 5.41 5.38 -4.80
N SER A 94 6.25 5.10 -5.79
CA SER A 94 7.49 5.84 -6.02
C SER A 94 7.20 7.23 -6.60
N SER A 95 7.63 8.26 -5.87
CA SER A 95 7.81 9.61 -6.44
C SER A 95 9.03 9.60 -7.37
N ALA A 96 9.19 10.62 -8.22
CA ALA A 96 10.25 10.74 -9.23
C ALA A 96 11.71 10.67 -8.70
N GLN A 97 11.92 10.43 -7.40
CA GLN A 97 13.20 10.34 -6.70
C GLN A 97 13.39 9.05 -5.87
N THR A 98 12.60 7.99 -6.08
CA THR A 98 12.81 6.77 -5.28
C THR A 98 14.17 6.14 -5.56
N ASP A 99 14.93 5.94 -4.48
CA ASP A 99 16.22 5.26 -4.48
C ASP A 99 15.99 3.75 -4.66
N TRP A 100 16.78 3.09 -5.50
CA TRP A 100 16.68 1.65 -5.78
C TRP A 100 16.73 0.79 -4.52
N LEU A 101 17.37 1.31 -3.47
CA LEU A 101 17.47 0.66 -2.17
C LEU A 101 16.12 0.54 -1.44
N ASP A 102 15.20 1.51 -1.62
CA ASP A 102 13.86 1.43 -1.04
C ASP A 102 13.03 0.30 -1.68
N LEU A 103 13.16 0.13 -3.00
CA LEU A 103 12.54 -0.98 -3.74
C LEU A 103 13.09 -2.33 -3.27
N LEU A 104 14.42 -2.46 -3.21
CA LEU A 104 15.08 -3.69 -2.78
C LEU A 104 14.70 -4.04 -1.35
N PHE A 105 14.70 -3.06 -0.44
CA PHE A 105 14.26 -3.26 0.94
C PHE A 105 12.83 -3.79 1.01
N GLN A 106 11.90 -3.18 0.28
CA GLN A 106 10.51 -3.58 0.30
C GLN A 106 10.31 -5.00 -0.24
N VAL A 107 10.92 -5.34 -1.37
CA VAL A 107 10.88 -6.70 -1.93
C VAL A 107 11.46 -7.71 -0.93
N SER A 108 12.55 -7.36 -0.27
CA SER A 108 13.24 -8.24 0.69
C SER A 108 12.39 -8.53 1.93
N VAL A 109 11.71 -7.51 2.46
CA VAL A 109 10.75 -7.66 3.56
C VAL A 109 9.63 -8.63 3.17
N TRP A 110 9.15 -8.56 1.93
CA TRP A 110 8.12 -9.47 1.42
C TRP A 110 8.63 -10.92 1.27
N VAL A 111 9.83 -11.11 0.73
CA VAL A 111 10.46 -12.44 0.63
C VAL A 111 10.52 -13.11 2.01
N ILE A 112 11.10 -12.41 2.99
CA ILE A 112 11.24 -12.94 4.36
C ILE A 112 9.86 -13.18 5.00
N GLY A 113 8.90 -12.30 4.75
CA GLY A 113 7.53 -12.45 5.24
C GLY A 113 6.82 -13.67 4.69
N ILE A 114 6.97 -13.95 3.39
CA ILE A 114 6.35 -15.09 2.70
C ILE A 114 6.96 -16.40 3.19
N GLU A 115 8.29 -16.46 3.30
CA GLU A 115 9.02 -17.60 3.85
C GLU A 115 8.54 -17.94 5.27
N ALA A 116 8.51 -16.93 6.15
CA ALA A 116 8.07 -17.11 7.52
C ALA A 116 6.60 -17.55 7.60
N ALA A 117 5.73 -16.99 6.76
CA ALA A 117 4.33 -17.37 6.68
C ALA A 117 4.14 -18.81 6.18
N HIS A 118 4.93 -19.23 5.19
CA HIS A 118 4.92 -20.60 4.68
C HIS A 118 5.40 -21.60 5.73
N ALA A 119 6.49 -21.30 6.43
CA ALA A 119 6.99 -22.13 7.53
C ALA A 119 5.96 -22.25 8.67
N ALA A 120 5.31 -21.14 9.04
CA ALA A 120 4.24 -21.14 10.04
C ALA A 120 3.02 -21.94 9.57
N TYR A 121 2.67 -21.84 8.29
CA TYR A 121 1.58 -22.60 7.69
C TYR A 121 1.84 -24.11 7.77
N GLN A 122 3.02 -24.56 7.32
CA GLN A 122 3.47 -25.96 7.39
C GLN A 122 3.49 -26.47 8.83
N TYR A 123 4.08 -25.71 9.76
CA TYR A 123 4.16 -26.08 11.17
C TYR A 123 2.78 -26.31 11.80
N VAL A 124 1.77 -25.49 11.46
CA VAL A 124 0.40 -25.69 11.97
C VAL A 124 -0.25 -26.93 11.39
N LEU A 125 -0.03 -27.22 10.11
CA LEU A 125 -0.54 -28.45 9.49
C LEU A 125 0.03 -29.71 10.15
N ASP A 126 1.33 -29.69 10.47
CA ASP A 126 2.02 -30.80 11.13
C ASP A 126 1.61 -30.93 12.60
N ALA A 127 1.50 -29.82 13.33
CA ALA A 127 1.19 -29.82 14.76
C ALA A 127 -0.30 -30.07 15.06
N LEU A 128 -1.20 -29.67 14.16
CA LEU A 128 -2.66 -29.72 14.35
C LEU A 128 -3.38 -30.31 13.12
N PRO A 129 -3.15 -31.59 12.80
CA PRO A 129 -3.71 -32.24 11.60
C PRO A 129 -5.25 -32.25 11.57
N GLY A 130 -5.92 -32.08 12.73
CA GLY A 130 -7.38 -32.06 12.84
C GLY A 130 -8.06 -30.72 12.53
N ILE A 131 -7.35 -29.59 12.59
CA ILE A 131 -7.91 -28.25 12.33
C ILE A 131 -7.55 -27.78 10.89
N GLY A 132 -6.48 -28.35 10.33
CA GLY A 132 -6.10 -28.22 8.92
C GLY A 132 -5.90 -26.77 8.46
N VAL A 133 -6.25 -26.52 7.19
CA VAL A 133 -6.08 -25.23 6.50
C VAL A 133 -6.82 -24.08 7.19
N ALA A 134 -7.91 -24.36 7.93
CA ALA A 134 -8.76 -23.37 8.57
C ALA A 134 -8.06 -22.61 9.71
N ALA A 135 -7.13 -23.25 10.43
CA ALA A 135 -6.30 -22.58 11.44
C ALA A 135 -4.95 -22.12 10.90
N ALA A 136 -4.42 -22.81 9.88
CA ALA A 136 -3.10 -22.51 9.34
C ALA A 136 -3.06 -21.16 8.60
N LEU A 137 -4.08 -20.82 7.80
CA LEU A 137 -4.11 -19.56 7.03
C LEU A 137 -4.22 -18.29 7.90
N PRO A 138 -5.10 -18.22 8.91
CA PRO A 138 -5.12 -17.06 9.82
C PRO A 138 -3.79 -16.85 10.54
N LEU A 139 -3.13 -17.93 10.98
CA LEU A 139 -1.83 -17.81 11.65
C LEU A 139 -0.73 -17.38 10.67
N ALA A 140 -0.70 -17.96 9.46
CA ALA A 140 0.22 -17.56 8.41
C ALA A 140 0.07 -16.08 8.05
N SER A 141 -1.17 -15.56 8.01
CA SER A 141 -1.45 -14.13 7.79
C SER A 141 -0.93 -13.25 8.93
N ILE A 142 -1.07 -13.68 10.19
CA ILE A 142 -0.50 -12.95 11.34
C ILE A 142 1.02 -12.91 11.26
N VAL A 143 1.66 -14.03 10.92
CA VAL A 143 3.13 -14.10 10.76
C VAL A 143 3.59 -13.22 9.60
N LEU A 144 2.92 -13.32 8.44
CA LEU A 144 3.18 -12.46 7.29
C LEU A 144 3.09 -10.98 7.69
N PHE A 145 2.01 -10.60 8.39
CA PHE A 145 1.82 -9.23 8.88
C PHE A 145 2.95 -8.81 9.82
N LEU A 146 3.29 -9.60 10.83
CA LEU A 146 4.32 -9.21 11.81
C LEU A 146 5.70 -9.05 11.16
N VAL A 147 6.07 -10.00 10.31
CA VAL A 147 7.39 -10.02 9.66
C VAL A 147 7.51 -8.95 8.58
N THR A 148 6.42 -8.54 7.95
CA THR A 148 6.43 -7.44 6.97
C THR A 148 6.27 -6.07 7.61
N ALA A 149 5.39 -5.93 8.60
CA ALA A 149 5.09 -4.67 9.26
C ALA A 149 6.21 -4.21 10.20
N PHE A 150 6.89 -5.14 10.90
CA PHE A 150 7.92 -4.78 11.87
C PHE A 150 9.12 -4.07 11.23
N PRO A 151 9.75 -4.59 10.15
CA PRO A 151 10.83 -3.89 9.45
C PRO A 151 10.39 -2.54 8.89
N LEU A 152 9.17 -2.45 8.37
CA LEU A 152 8.65 -1.19 7.81
C LEU A 152 8.42 -0.14 8.92
N ALA A 153 7.88 -0.56 10.07
CA ALA A 153 7.73 0.28 11.25
C ALA A 153 9.09 0.70 11.84
N ALA A 154 10.08 -0.20 11.83
CA ALA A 154 11.44 0.10 12.27
C ALA A 154 12.10 1.14 11.35
N ALA A 155 12.04 0.96 10.03
CA ALA A 155 12.60 1.89 9.05
C ALA A 155 11.94 3.28 9.16
N THR A 156 10.61 3.34 9.30
CA THR A 156 9.88 4.60 9.51
C THR A 156 10.22 5.27 10.83
N SER A 157 10.38 4.51 11.93
CA SER A 157 10.81 5.05 13.23
C SER A 157 12.19 5.71 13.17
N LEU A 158 13.12 5.12 12.42
CA LEU A 158 14.46 5.66 12.23
C LEU A 158 14.45 6.93 11.38
N ARG A 159 13.57 7.00 10.37
CA ARG A 159 13.40 8.16 9.48
C ARG A 159 12.68 9.33 10.18
N GLU A 160 11.57 9.05 10.85
CA GLU A 160 10.71 10.04 11.50
C GLU A 160 11.19 10.41 12.93
N ARG A 161 12.18 9.68 13.48
CA ARG A 161 12.67 9.81 14.87
C ARG A 161 11.57 9.67 15.94
N GLU A 162 10.51 8.93 15.62
CA GLU A 162 9.44 8.61 16.57
C GLU A 162 9.68 7.25 17.24
N LEU A 163 9.09 7.06 18.44
CA LEU A 163 9.16 5.79 19.14
C LEU A 163 8.46 4.68 18.34
N LEU A 164 9.18 3.60 18.02
CA LEU A 164 8.67 2.43 17.30
C LEU A 164 7.34 1.92 17.87
N ARG A 165 7.20 1.87 19.20
CA ARG A 165 5.97 1.43 19.87
C ARG A 165 4.77 2.33 19.55
N ARG A 166 4.98 3.62 19.36
CA ARG A 166 3.93 4.60 19.04
C ARG A 166 3.49 4.44 17.59
N ILE A 167 4.44 4.29 16.66
CA ILE A 167 4.15 3.98 15.26
C ILE A 167 3.41 2.65 15.18
N TRP A 168 3.94 1.58 15.77
CA TRP A 168 3.34 0.26 15.69
C TRP A 168 1.89 0.23 16.24
N LYS A 169 1.65 0.85 17.40
CA LYS A 169 0.32 0.90 18.02
C LYS A 169 -0.68 1.75 17.23
N ASN A 170 -0.27 2.94 16.77
CA ASN A 170 -1.20 3.89 16.16
C ASN A 170 -1.41 3.64 14.66
N ARG A 171 -0.41 3.04 13.99
CA ARG A 171 -0.35 2.94 12.53
C ARG A 171 -0.51 1.51 12.00
N PHE A 172 0.09 0.52 12.66
CA PHE A 172 0.12 -0.86 12.13
C PHE A 172 -0.87 -1.80 12.81
N LEU A 173 -1.22 -1.65 14.09
CA LEU A 173 -2.24 -2.50 14.71
C LEU A 173 -3.59 -2.42 13.99
N TRP A 174 -3.93 -1.26 13.41
CA TRP A 174 -5.14 -1.08 12.61
C TRP A 174 -5.13 -1.82 11.28
N SER A 175 -3.97 -2.29 10.81
CA SER A 175 -3.88 -3.13 9.61
C SER A 175 -4.19 -4.61 9.87
N LEU A 176 -4.10 -5.08 11.11
CA LEU A 176 -4.28 -6.48 11.46
C LEU A 176 -5.67 -7.04 11.11
N PRO A 177 -6.80 -6.33 11.35
CA PRO A 177 -8.11 -6.80 10.92
C PRO A 177 -8.22 -7.03 9.40
N TYR A 178 -7.54 -6.21 8.60
CA TYR A 178 -7.53 -6.37 7.14
C TYR A 178 -6.75 -7.61 6.72
N TYR A 179 -5.62 -7.91 7.37
CA TYR A 179 -4.86 -9.14 7.13
C TYR A 179 -5.66 -10.40 7.52
N MET A 180 -6.43 -10.34 8.61
CA MET A 180 -7.34 -11.42 8.98
C MET A 180 -8.49 -11.60 7.98
N ALA A 181 -9.09 -10.51 7.51
CA ALA A 181 -10.11 -10.56 6.46
C ALA A 181 -9.55 -11.13 5.14
N GLY A 182 -8.33 -10.74 4.77
CA GLY A 182 -7.62 -11.29 3.62
C GLY A 182 -7.29 -12.78 3.78
N ALA A 183 -6.98 -13.25 4.98
CA ALA A 183 -6.78 -14.67 5.26
C ALA A 183 -8.07 -15.49 5.07
N ALA A 184 -9.21 -14.95 5.51
CA ALA A 184 -10.51 -15.57 5.29
C ALA A 184 -10.83 -15.65 3.79
N LEU A 185 -10.59 -14.57 3.04
CA LEU A 185 -10.76 -14.54 1.60
C LEU A 185 -9.81 -15.52 0.89
N ALA A 186 -8.55 -15.59 1.30
CA ALA A 186 -7.57 -16.54 0.80
C ALA A 186 -8.00 -17.99 1.06
N GLY A 187 -8.58 -18.28 2.22
CA GLY A 187 -9.14 -19.59 2.54
C GLY A 187 -10.31 -19.96 1.62
N LEU A 188 -11.20 -19.02 1.32
CA LEU A 188 -12.27 -19.22 0.33
C LEU A 188 -11.72 -19.43 -1.09
N LEU A 189 -10.67 -18.71 -1.47
CA LEU A 189 -10.02 -18.90 -2.76
C LEU A 189 -9.34 -20.28 -2.87
N ALA A 190 -8.75 -20.76 -1.77
CA ALA A 190 -8.07 -22.04 -1.71
C ALA A 190 -9.00 -23.25 -1.82
N THR A 191 -10.30 -23.09 -1.52
CA THR A 191 -11.28 -24.16 -1.69
C THR A 191 -11.87 -24.21 -3.10
N LEU A 192 -11.68 -23.17 -3.93
CA LEU A 192 -12.24 -23.11 -5.29
C LEU A 192 -11.89 -24.29 -6.20
N PRO A 193 -10.62 -24.78 -6.25
CA PRO A 193 -10.27 -25.89 -7.13
C PRO A 193 -11.02 -27.19 -6.79
N GLN A 194 -11.54 -27.32 -5.57
CA GLN A 194 -12.27 -28.49 -5.10
C GLN A 194 -13.78 -28.38 -5.31
N ILE A 195 -14.29 -27.21 -5.71
CA ILE A 195 -15.72 -26.95 -5.85
C ILE A 195 -16.07 -26.81 -7.34
N SER A 196 -17.21 -27.37 -7.74
CA SER A 196 -17.77 -27.27 -9.10
C SER A 196 -17.68 -25.85 -9.67
N TRP A 197 -17.36 -25.75 -10.97
CA TRP A 197 -17.14 -24.50 -11.71
C TRP A 197 -18.17 -23.38 -11.47
N ALA A 198 -19.44 -23.73 -11.23
CA ALA A 198 -20.52 -22.78 -10.93
C ALA A 198 -20.32 -22.00 -9.61
N TRP A 199 -19.83 -22.67 -8.56
CA TRP A 199 -19.54 -22.04 -7.28
C TRP A 199 -18.22 -21.26 -7.31
N SER A 200 -17.27 -21.72 -8.14
CA SER A 200 -16.04 -20.97 -8.41
C SER A 200 -16.35 -19.59 -9.01
N LEU A 201 -17.31 -19.52 -9.95
CA LEU A 201 -17.83 -18.25 -10.50
C LEU A 201 -18.51 -17.37 -9.43
N LEU A 202 -19.24 -17.98 -8.50
CA LEU A 202 -19.95 -17.26 -7.44
C LEU A 202 -19.00 -16.59 -6.44
N ILE A 203 -17.82 -17.17 -6.17
CA ILE A 203 -16.80 -16.61 -5.28
C ILE A 203 -15.85 -15.67 -6.05
N LEU A 204 -15.60 -15.93 -7.33
CA LEU A 204 -14.82 -15.03 -8.18
C LEU A 204 -15.58 -13.71 -8.43
N ALA A 205 -16.92 -13.74 -8.48
CA ALA A 205 -17.76 -12.57 -8.66
C ALA A 205 -17.55 -11.46 -7.60
N PRO A 206 -17.57 -11.71 -6.28
CA PRO A 206 -17.31 -10.69 -5.27
C PRO A 206 -15.85 -10.21 -5.27
N VAL A 207 -14.88 -11.07 -5.62
CA VAL A 207 -13.48 -10.63 -5.80
C VAL A 207 -13.36 -9.69 -7.00
N GLY A 208 -13.98 -10.04 -8.13
CA GLY A 208 -14.07 -9.17 -9.30
C GLY A 208 -14.85 -7.89 -9.03
N MET A 209 -15.90 -7.95 -8.21
CA MET A 209 -16.68 -6.79 -7.78
C MET A 209 -15.89 -5.90 -6.84
N LEU A 210 -15.06 -6.45 -5.95
CA LEU A 210 -14.13 -5.69 -5.11
C LEU A 210 -13.10 -4.95 -5.96
N VAL A 211 -12.54 -5.63 -6.97
CA VAL A 211 -11.65 -5.03 -7.97
C VAL A 211 -12.36 -3.90 -8.72
N TYR A 212 -13.60 -4.12 -9.17
CA TYR A 212 -14.40 -3.11 -9.85
C TYR A 212 -14.77 -1.92 -8.94
N TYR A 213 -15.14 -2.19 -7.69
CA TYR A 213 -15.51 -1.18 -6.72
C TYR A 213 -14.31 -0.31 -6.34
N ALA A 214 -13.15 -0.94 -6.17
CA ALA A 214 -11.90 -0.24 -5.94
C ALA A 214 -11.48 0.60 -7.17
N TYR A 215 -11.70 0.09 -8.39
CA TYR A 215 -11.51 0.87 -9.63
C TYR A 215 -12.41 2.12 -9.66
N ARG A 216 -13.67 1.99 -9.24
CA ARG A 216 -14.60 3.11 -9.16
C ARG A 216 -14.16 4.15 -8.12
N LEU A 217 -13.74 3.71 -6.93
CA LEU A 217 -13.23 4.62 -5.90
C LEU A 217 -11.98 5.38 -6.34
N GLN A 218 -11.12 4.76 -7.14
CA GLN A 218 -9.93 5.41 -7.71
C GLN A 218 -10.31 6.55 -8.65
N LEU A 219 -11.27 6.32 -9.55
CA LEU A 219 -11.76 7.34 -10.48
C LEU A 219 -12.36 8.52 -9.72
N GLU A 220 -13.10 8.26 -8.63
CA GLU A 220 -13.67 9.32 -7.80
C GLU A 220 -12.60 10.13 -7.04
N THR A 221 -11.52 9.50 -6.60
CA THR A 221 -10.42 10.18 -5.89
C THR A 221 -9.58 11.03 -6.84
N LEU A 222 -9.27 10.51 -8.03
CA LEU A 222 -8.57 11.25 -9.09
C LEU A 222 -9.39 12.44 -9.59
N ALA A 223 -10.72 12.29 -9.67
CA ALA A 223 -11.62 13.39 -10.01
C ALA A 223 -11.60 14.51 -8.95
N ARG A 224 -11.56 14.16 -7.66
CA ARG A 224 -11.48 15.13 -6.56
C ARG A 224 -10.14 15.85 -6.49
N GLU A 225 -9.03 15.15 -6.71
CA GLU A 225 -7.69 15.76 -6.75
C GLU A 225 -7.54 16.75 -7.91
N ARG A 226 -8.08 16.42 -9.10
CA ARG A 226 -8.14 17.34 -10.25
C ARG A 226 -8.92 18.60 -9.92
N GLN A 227 -10.09 18.44 -9.30
CA GLN A 227 -10.96 19.56 -8.93
C GLN A 227 -10.30 20.47 -7.88
N HIS A 228 -9.64 19.91 -6.86
CA HIS A 228 -8.88 20.69 -5.88
C HIS A 228 -7.65 21.38 -6.51
N ALA A 229 -6.95 20.74 -7.44
CA ALA A 229 -5.84 21.37 -8.15
C ALA A 229 -6.31 22.53 -9.03
N GLU A 230 -7.46 22.38 -9.70
CA GLU A 230 -8.10 23.45 -10.48
C GLU A 230 -8.60 24.60 -9.59
N GLU A 231 -9.22 24.30 -8.45
CA GLU A 231 -9.64 25.31 -7.46
C GLU A 231 -8.44 26.08 -6.89
N LEU A 232 -7.33 25.40 -6.57
CA LEU A 232 -6.09 26.04 -6.11
C LEU A 232 -5.43 26.90 -7.19
N ALA A 233 -5.42 26.43 -8.44
CA ALA A 233 -4.89 27.20 -9.57
C ALA A 233 -5.73 28.47 -9.82
N ALA A 234 -7.05 28.36 -9.77
CA ALA A 234 -7.96 29.50 -9.90
C ALA A 234 -7.77 30.50 -8.75
N MET A 235 -7.61 30.02 -7.52
CA MET A 235 -7.39 30.87 -6.35
C MET A 235 -6.04 31.61 -6.42
N GLN A 236 -4.97 30.95 -6.89
CA GLN A 236 -3.67 31.59 -7.10
C GLN A 236 -3.73 32.66 -8.20
N LEU A 237 -4.45 32.42 -9.29
CA LEU A 237 -4.63 33.41 -10.35
C LEU A 237 -5.32 34.67 -9.83
N ASN A 238 -6.44 34.50 -9.10
CA ASN A 238 -7.18 35.61 -8.50
C ASN A 238 -6.34 36.37 -7.46
N MET A 239 -5.47 35.66 -6.72
CA MET A 239 -4.56 36.29 -5.76
C MET A 239 -3.46 37.11 -6.47
N VAL A 240 -2.89 36.63 -7.57
CA VAL A 240 -1.92 37.37 -8.39
C VAL A 240 -2.57 38.60 -9.03
N GLU A 241 -3.79 38.46 -9.54
CA GLU A 241 -4.55 39.57 -10.12
C GLU A 241 -4.87 40.62 -9.06
N ALA A 242 -5.34 40.21 -7.88
CA ALA A 242 -5.58 41.12 -6.77
C ALA A 242 -4.29 41.82 -6.28
N LEU A 243 -3.16 41.12 -6.24
CA LEU A 243 -1.85 41.71 -5.95
C LEU A 243 -1.42 42.70 -7.02
N ALA A 244 -1.62 42.40 -8.30
CA ALA A 244 -1.30 43.29 -9.41
C ALA A 244 -2.17 44.56 -9.36
N LEU A 245 -3.47 44.44 -9.11
CA LEU A 245 -4.40 45.55 -8.95
C LEU A 245 -4.09 46.40 -7.70
N ALA A 246 -3.66 45.77 -6.60
CA ALA A 246 -3.20 46.45 -5.41
C ALA A 246 -1.88 47.20 -5.64
N VAL A 247 -0.96 46.66 -6.46
CA VAL A 247 0.29 47.34 -6.85
C VAL A 247 0.00 48.51 -7.80
N GLU A 248 -0.85 48.32 -8.82
CA GLU A 248 -1.23 49.37 -9.76
C GLU A 248 -2.00 50.51 -9.07
N SER A 249 -2.91 50.20 -8.15
CA SER A 249 -3.57 51.24 -7.34
C SER A 249 -2.61 52.00 -6.43
N LYS A 250 -1.53 51.35 -5.97
CA LYS A 250 -0.47 51.98 -5.17
C LYS A 250 0.44 52.88 -6.00
N ASP A 251 0.60 52.60 -7.30
CA ASP A 251 1.36 53.44 -8.23
C ASP A 251 0.55 54.64 -8.74
N ILE A 252 -0.78 54.60 -8.67
CA ILE A 252 -1.66 55.68 -9.18
C ILE A 252 -2.11 56.66 -8.07
N THR A 253 -1.94 56.34 -6.78
CA THR A 253 -2.39 57.21 -5.68
C THR A 253 -1.24 57.80 -4.86
N PRO A 254 -1.00 59.13 -4.87
CA PRO A 254 -0.18 59.76 -3.86
C PRO A 254 -0.90 59.58 -2.51
N LEU A 255 -0.19 59.04 -1.52
CA LEU A 255 -0.64 58.60 -0.18
C LEU A 255 -1.48 59.61 0.65
N GLY A 256 -1.72 60.83 0.14
CA GLY A 256 -2.45 61.91 0.79
C GLY A 256 -3.98 61.87 0.63
N ASP A 257 -4.51 61.25 -0.43
CA ASP A 257 -5.95 61.37 -0.75
C ASP A 257 -6.83 60.27 -0.12
N LEU A 258 -6.25 59.11 0.22
CA LEU A 258 -6.97 58.00 0.87
C LEU A 258 -7.43 58.34 2.31
N HIS A 259 -6.63 59.10 3.06
CA HIS A 259 -7.03 59.56 4.39
C HIS A 259 -8.20 60.55 4.35
N ARG A 260 -8.31 61.37 3.28
CA ARG A 260 -9.42 62.32 3.12
C ARG A 260 -10.71 61.63 2.68
N MET A 261 -10.63 60.61 1.82
CA MET A 261 -11.79 59.82 1.43
C MET A 261 -12.32 58.93 2.56
N ALA A 262 -11.44 58.33 3.37
CA ALA A 262 -11.86 57.56 4.55
C ALA A 262 -12.52 58.45 5.62
N ALA A 263 -12.02 59.68 5.81
CA ALA A 263 -12.64 60.66 6.70
C ALA A 263 -13.99 61.18 6.18
N ALA A 264 -14.14 61.35 4.86
CA ALA A 264 -15.40 61.79 4.24
C ALA A 264 -16.50 60.71 4.31
N LEU A 265 -16.14 59.44 4.15
CA LEU A 265 -17.08 58.31 4.28
C LEU A 265 -17.51 58.03 5.73
N ALA A 266 -16.65 58.32 6.71
CA ALA A 266 -16.99 58.18 8.13
C ALA A 266 -18.01 59.23 8.62
N LEU A 267 -18.12 60.38 7.93
CA LEU A 267 -19.08 61.45 8.26
C LEU A 267 -20.46 61.24 7.63
N THR A 268 -20.57 60.49 6.53
CA THR A 268 -21.84 60.22 5.84
C THR A 268 -22.57 58.96 6.32
N GLY A 269 -21.91 58.08 7.09
CA GLY A 269 -22.53 56.86 7.67
C GLY A 269 -23.24 57.05 9.01
N ARG A 270 -23.57 58.29 9.41
CA ARG A 270 -24.23 58.63 10.70
C ARG A 270 -25.52 59.46 10.57
N LEU A 271 -26.18 59.41 9.42
CA LEU A 271 -27.57 59.86 9.24
C LEU A 271 -28.40 58.67 8.75
#